data_AF-A0A094HFV2-F1
#
_entry.id   AF-A0A094HFV2-F1
#
_cell.length_a   1.000
_cell.length_b   1.000
_cell.length_c   1.000
_cell.angle_alpha   90.00
_cell.angle_beta   90.00
_cell.angle_gamma   90.00
#
_symmetry.space_group_name_H-M   'P 1'
#
loop_
_entity.id
_entity.type
_entity.pdbx_description
1 polymer ?
#
loop_
_entity_poly.entity_id
_entity_poly.type
_entity_poly.pdbx_seq_one_letter_code
_entity_poly.pdbx_strand_id
1 'polypeptide(L)'
;MSIHEVLPFHEGETSLHHTLHIPDRDNPTQPFLSPFAASVLQRSPLIALGAVDEQGRPWTTLWGGEPAFARSIAPSIIAIKSSVARTHDPVMEILLGAATPGEVVQGGEKGALMSGLAIDLESRLRAKFSGQMIAGALQEPEKDSGAAEVQLVMKIETSLGNCPKYLNRKTIHPALPNP
;
A
#
# COMPACT_ATOMS: atom_id res chain seq x y z
N MET A 1 -11.82 -29.19 4.76
CA MET A 1 -12.43 -28.17 3.89
C MET A 1 -12.48 -26.88 4.68
N SER A 2 -11.65 -25.89 4.34
CA SER A 2 -11.80 -24.55 4.89
C SER A 2 -12.92 -23.89 4.09
N ILE A 3 -14.07 -23.66 4.73
CA ILE A 3 -15.11 -22.78 4.20
C ILE A 3 -14.47 -21.39 4.14
N HIS A 4 -14.21 -20.89 2.93
CA HIS A 4 -13.79 -19.51 2.75
C HIS A 4 -14.99 -18.63 3.08
N GLU A 5 -14.95 -17.96 4.23
CA GLU A 5 -15.92 -16.94 4.58
C GLU A 5 -15.80 -15.78 3.58
N VAL A 6 -16.84 -15.59 2.77
CA VAL A 6 -16.91 -14.50 1.80
C VAL A 6 -17.14 -13.22 2.57
N LEU A 7 -16.22 -12.26 2.44
CA LEU A 7 -16.40 -10.95 3.04
C LEU A 7 -17.63 -10.26 2.44
N PRO A 8 -18.50 -9.60 3.24
CA PRO A 8 -19.55 -8.78 2.66
C PRO A 8 -18.94 -7.58 1.91
N PHE A 9 -19.69 -7.02 0.95
CA PHE A 9 -19.36 -5.70 0.40
C PHE A 9 -19.58 -4.62 1.46
N HIS A 10 -18.81 -3.54 1.40
CA HIS A 10 -19.07 -2.36 2.21
C HIS A 10 -20.43 -1.73 1.81
N GLU A 11 -21.09 -1.04 2.73
CA GLU A 11 -22.39 -0.38 2.46
C GLU A 11 -22.29 0.56 1.25
N GLY A 12 -21.22 1.35 1.17
CA GLY A 12 -20.94 2.22 0.03
C GLY A 12 -20.76 1.48 -1.30
N GLU A 13 -20.13 0.30 -1.30
CA GLU A 13 -20.00 -0.53 -2.51
C GLU A 13 -21.36 -1.10 -2.93
N THR A 14 -22.15 -1.55 -1.97
CA THR A 14 -23.51 -2.07 -2.19
C THR A 14 -24.42 -0.98 -2.77
N SER A 15 -24.36 0.24 -2.22
CA SER A 15 -25.10 1.40 -2.72
C SER A 15 -24.72 1.76 -4.17
N LEU A 16 -23.42 1.70 -4.50
CA LEU A 16 -22.95 1.90 -5.88
C LEU A 16 -23.40 0.78 -6.82
N HIS A 17 -23.35 -0.48 -6.37
CA HIS A 17 -23.85 -1.60 -7.17
C HIS A 17 -25.33 -1.44 -7.51
N HIS A 18 -26.16 -1.07 -6.53
CA HIS A 18 -27.58 -0.81 -6.74
C HIS A 18 -27.80 0.36 -7.72
N THR A 19 -27.10 1.48 -7.52
CA THR A 19 -27.21 2.67 -8.37
C THR A 19 -26.79 2.38 -9.82
N LEU A 20 -25.74 1.59 -10.02
CA LEU A 20 -25.19 1.23 -11.31
C LEU A 20 -25.82 -0.05 -11.91
N HIS A 21 -26.83 -0.63 -11.25
CA HIS A 21 -27.49 -1.88 -11.64
C HIS A 21 -26.50 -3.03 -11.91
N ILE A 22 -25.46 -3.12 -11.09
CA ILE A 22 -24.48 -4.21 -11.14
C ILE A 22 -25.13 -5.46 -10.53
N PRO A 23 -25.16 -6.61 -11.23
CA PRO A 23 -25.72 -7.84 -10.69
C PRO A 23 -25.03 -8.28 -9.39
N ASP A 24 -25.81 -8.91 -8.51
CA ASP A 24 -25.30 -9.52 -7.29
C ASP A 24 -24.23 -10.56 -7.60
N ARG A 25 -23.16 -10.54 -6.80
CA ARG A 25 -22.02 -11.44 -6.90
C ARG A 25 -21.35 -11.53 -5.54
N ASP A 26 -20.46 -12.50 -5.38
CA ASP A 26 -19.62 -12.57 -4.19
C ASP A 26 -18.51 -11.51 -4.23
N ASN A 27 -18.09 -11.04 -3.06
CA ASN A 27 -16.94 -10.17 -2.94
C ASN A 27 -15.66 -10.97 -3.25
N PRO A 28 -14.87 -10.59 -4.28
CA PRO A 28 -13.64 -11.30 -4.63
C PRO A 28 -12.48 -11.03 -3.64
N THR A 29 -12.68 -10.16 -2.67
CA THR A 29 -11.67 -9.74 -1.69
C THR A 29 -11.36 -10.86 -0.71
N GLN A 30 -10.07 -11.09 -0.46
CA GLN A 30 -9.56 -12.07 0.51
C GLN A 30 -9.28 -11.40 1.86
N PRO A 31 -9.62 -12.00 3.00
CA PRO A 31 -9.40 -11.42 4.35
C PRO A 31 -7.95 -11.57 4.85
N PHE A 32 -6.97 -11.60 3.94
CA PHE A 32 -5.56 -11.76 4.23
C PHE A 32 -4.72 -11.36 3.01
N LEU A 33 -3.39 -11.26 3.17
CA LEU A 33 -2.48 -11.15 2.03
C LEU A 33 -2.41 -12.48 1.28
N SER A 34 -3.12 -12.58 0.15
CA SER A 34 -3.12 -13.79 -0.66
C SER A 34 -1.71 -14.12 -1.20
N PRO A 35 -1.36 -15.41 -1.41
CA PRO A 35 -0.06 -15.79 -1.97
C PRO A 35 0.24 -15.08 -3.31
N PHE A 36 -0.79 -14.90 -4.15
CA PHE A 36 -0.67 -14.15 -5.38
C PHE A 36 -0.32 -12.67 -5.13
N ALA A 37 -1.04 -11.99 -4.22
CA ALA A 37 -0.76 -10.60 -3.88
C ALA A 37 0.65 -10.43 -3.27
N ALA A 38 1.08 -11.37 -2.42
CA ALA A 38 2.45 -11.38 -1.87
C ALA A 38 3.51 -11.50 -2.97
N SER A 39 3.28 -12.38 -3.96
CA SER A 39 4.19 -12.55 -5.09
C SER A 39 4.26 -11.30 -5.96
N VAL A 40 3.12 -10.64 -6.24
CA VAL A 40 3.08 -9.38 -6.98
C VAL A 40 3.78 -8.27 -6.21
N LEU A 41 3.52 -8.14 -4.90
CA LEU A 41 4.15 -7.16 -4.03
C LEU A 41 5.69 -7.26 -4.10
N GLN A 42 6.23 -8.48 -3.96
CA GLN A 42 7.67 -8.71 -3.93
C GLN A 42 8.37 -8.39 -5.26
N ARG A 43 7.70 -8.49 -6.40
CA ARG A 43 8.31 -8.17 -7.71
C ARG A 43 8.06 -6.75 -8.19
N SER A 44 7.08 -6.07 -7.61
CA SER A 44 6.67 -4.75 -8.09
C SER A 44 7.75 -3.72 -7.77
N PRO A 45 8.24 -2.95 -8.76
CA PRO A 45 9.18 -1.86 -8.52
C PRO A 45 8.47 -0.58 -8.04
N LEU A 46 7.13 -0.59 -8.00
CA LEU A 46 6.30 0.54 -7.63
C LEU A 46 5.17 0.09 -6.69
N ILE A 47 4.89 0.93 -5.70
CA ILE A 47 3.72 0.81 -4.82
C ILE A 47 3.06 2.17 -4.70
N ALA A 48 1.77 2.26 -5.01
CA ALA A 48 0.97 3.41 -4.58
C ALA A 48 0.43 3.11 -3.19
N LEU A 49 0.57 4.05 -2.26
CA LEU A 49 0.02 3.97 -0.92
C LEU A 49 -1.05 5.04 -0.76
N GLY A 50 -2.09 4.72 -0.01
CA GLY A 50 -3.15 5.66 0.32
C GLY A 50 -3.46 5.66 1.81
N ALA A 51 -3.71 6.84 2.34
CA ALA A 51 -4.13 7.07 3.72
C ALA A 51 -5.24 8.13 3.74
N VAL A 52 -5.92 8.28 4.87
CA VAL A 52 -6.99 9.25 5.06
C VAL A 52 -6.59 10.19 6.18
N ASP A 53 -6.72 11.50 5.97
CA ASP A 53 -6.42 12.49 7.02
C ASP A 53 -7.55 12.60 8.06
N GLU A 54 -7.34 13.41 9.09
CA GLU A 54 -8.32 13.63 10.16
C GLU A 54 -9.65 14.24 9.68
N GLN A 55 -9.66 14.88 8.50
CA GLN A 55 -10.87 15.43 7.89
C GLN A 55 -11.58 14.42 6.98
N GLY A 56 -11.08 13.19 6.88
CA GLY A 56 -11.66 12.15 6.03
C GLY A 56 -11.27 12.27 4.55
N ARG A 57 -10.29 13.10 4.20
CA ARG A 57 -9.86 13.27 2.81
C ARG A 57 -8.85 12.17 2.43
N PRO A 58 -9.05 11.47 1.31
CA PRO A 58 -8.11 10.46 0.85
C PRO A 58 -6.89 11.11 0.18
N TRP A 59 -5.71 10.64 0.55
CA TRP A 59 -4.43 11.03 -0.04
C TRP A 59 -3.74 9.81 -0.63
N THR A 60 -2.91 10.03 -1.64
CA THR A 60 -2.12 8.95 -2.25
C THR A 60 -0.71 9.42 -2.58
N THR A 61 0.25 8.52 -2.40
CA THR A 61 1.65 8.71 -2.76
C THR A 61 2.14 7.52 -3.58
N LEU A 62 3.19 7.72 -4.37
CA LEU A 62 3.83 6.68 -5.18
C LEU A 62 5.27 6.50 -4.72
N TRP A 63 5.60 5.32 -4.24
CA TRP A 63 6.96 4.96 -3.86
C TRP A 63 7.55 3.95 -4.84
N GLY A 64 8.84 4.13 -5.11
CA GLY A 64 9.62 3.24 -5.95
C GLY A 64 10.74 2.56 -5.18
N GLY A 65 11.20 1.44 -5.69
CA GLY A 65 12.36 0.75 -5.15
C GLY A 65 12.75 -0.43 -6.03
N GLU A 66 13.90 -1.02 -5.70
CA GLU A 66 14.29 -2.30 -6.30
C GLU A 66 13.28 -3.39 -5.96
N PRO A 67 13.09 -4.41 -6.82
CA PRO A 67 12.26 -5.56 -6.46
C PRO A 67 12.57 -6.09 -5.06
N ALA A 68 11.51 -6.40 -4.32
CA ALA A 68 11.49 -6.76 -2.90
C ALA A 68 11.71 -5.61 -1.89
N PHE A 69 11.70 -4.34 -2.33
CA PHE A 69 11.62 -3.20 -1.42
C PHE A 69 10.33 -3.23 -0.57
N ALA A 70 9.25 -3.79 -1.13
CA ALA A 70 8.04 -4.17 -0.42
C ALA A 70 7.91 -5.70 -0.40
N ARG A 71 7.73 -6.31 0.78
CA ARG A 71 7.69 -7.77 0.93
C ARG A 71 6.91 -8.22 2.15
N SER A 72 6.37 -9.43 2.09
CA SER A 72 5.80 -10.11 3.26
C SER A 72 6.91 -10.53 4.23
N ILE A 73 6.74 -10.20 5.51
CA ILE A 73 7.68 -10.58 6.59
C ILE A 73 7.04 -11.54 7.61
N ALA A 74 5.72 -11.64 7.62
CA ALA A 74 4.94 -12.63 8.35
C ALA A 74 3.55 -12.79 7.68
N PRO A 75 2.72 -13.77 8.05
CA PRO A 75 1.37 -13.90 7.49
C PRO A 75 0.59 -12.59 7.61
N SER A 76 0.20 -12.03 6.46
CA SER A 76 -0.48 -10.73 6.36
C SER A 76 0.26 -9.55 7.00
N ILE A 77 1.59 -9.60 7.15
CA ILE A 77 2.39 -8.46 7.56
C ILE A 77 3.43 -8.18 6.48
N ILE A 78 3.43 -6.96 5.97
CA ILE A 78 4.38 -6.50 4.96
C ILE A 78 5.31 -5.45 5.55
N ALA A 79 6.54 -5.42 5.05
CA ALA A 79 7.48 -4.35 5.26
C ALA A 79 7.78 -3.67 3.92
N ILE A 80 7.88 -2.34 3.95
CA ILE A 80 8.20 -1.48 2.81
C ILE A 80 9.40 -0.63 3.22
N LYS A 81 10.46 -0.62 2.41
CA LYS A 81 11.64 0.21 2.60
C LYS A 81 11.94 0.95 1.30
N SER A 82 11.88 2.28 1.30
CA SER A 82 12.02 3.08 0.07
C SER A 82 12.71 4.40 0.35
N SER A 83 13.36 4.97 -0.67
CA SER A 83 13.87 6.34 -0.64
C SER A 83 12.78 7.27 -1.19
N VAL A 84 12.28 8.17 -0.35
CA VAL A 84 11.10 9.00 -0.64
C VAL A 84 11.41 10.48 -0.43
N ALA A 85 10.67 11.35 -1.12
CA ALA A 85 10.71 12.78 -0.83
C ALA A 85 10.10 13.02 0.56
N ARG A 86 10.86 13.65 1.46
CA ARG A 86 10.36 13.93 2.82
C ARG A 86 9.34 15.07 2.84
N THR A 87 9.49 16.04 1.95
CA THR A 87 8.69 17.27 1.95
C THR A 87 7.49 17.12 1.01
N HIS A 88 6.35 17.68 1.42
CA HIS A 88 5.13 17.77 0.62
C HIS A 88 4.43 16.44 0.28
N ASP A 89 4.66 15.37 1.06
CA ASP A 89 3.89 14.12 0.97
C ASP A 89 2.89 14.03 2.14
N PRO A 90 1.58 14.28 1.91
CA PRO A 90 0.56 14.19 2.95
C PRO A 90 0.40 12.77 3.51
N VAL A 91 0.69 11.73 2.73
CA VAL A 91 0.64 10.34 3.24
C VAL A 91 1.73 10.13 4.27
N MET A 92 2.93 10.69 4.06
CA MET A 92 4.00 10.64 5.05
C MET A 92 3.62 11.38 6.33
N GLU A 93 2.99 12.55 6.21
CA GLU A 93 2.52 13.33 7.37
C GLU A 93 1.43 12.57 8.15
N ILE A 94 0.49 11.92 7.46
CA ILE A 94 -0.58 11.13 8.12
C ILE A 94 0.00 9.93 8.85
N LEU A 95 1.00 9.24 8.28
CA LEU A 95 1.53 8.00 8.83
C LEU A 95 2.60 8.22 9.90
N LEU A 96 3.46 9.22 9.71
CA LEU A 96 4.64 9.44 10.56
C LEU A 96 4.62 10.79 11.29
N GLY A 97 3.71 11.70 10.95
CA GLY A 97 3.58 13.00 11.61
C GLY A 97 4.88 13.80 11.63
N ALA A 98 5.18 14.37 12.79
CA ALA A 98 6.39 15.15 13.04
C ALA A 98 7.60 14.30 13.51
N ALA A 99 7.59 12.99 13.27
CA ALA A 99 8.65 12.09 13.74
C ALA A 99 10.04 12.53 13.26
N THR A 100 10.99 12.45 14.18
CA THR A 100 12.39 12.76 13.92
C THR A 100 13.11 11.58 13.28
N PRO A 101 14.17 11.79 12.47
CA PRO A 101 14.97 10.67 11.95
C PRO A 101 15.49 9.78 13.08
N GLY A 102 15.32 8.47 12.94
CA GLY A 102 15.66 7.46 13.94
C GLY A 102 14.52 7.13 14.92
N GLU A 103 13.46 7.94 14.96
CA GLU A 103 12.29 7.69 15.79
C GLU A 103 11.36 6.65 15.13
N VAL A 104 10.87 5.71 15.92
CA VAL A 104 9.90 4.71 15.48
C VAL A 104 8.50 5.15 15.93
N VAL A 105 7.66 5.45 14.95
CA VAL A 105 6.23 5.69 15.15
C VAL A 105 5.50 4.36 15.21
N GLN A 106 4.76 4.13 16.30
CA GLN A 106 3.90 2.95 16.45
C GLN A 106 2.48 3.29 15.99
N GLY A 107 1.79 2.35 15.34
CA GLY A 107 0.41 2.53 14.89
C GLY A 107 -0.64 2.62 16.02
N GLY A 108 -0.26 2.36 17.28
CA GLY A 108 -1.21 2.30 18.39
C GLY A 108 -2.20 1.12 18.28
N GLU A 109 -3.33 1.19 19.00
CA GLU A 109 -4.30 0.08 19.05
C GLU A 109 -5.02 -0.20 17.73
N LYS A 110 -5.18 0.81 16.87
CA LYS A 110 -5.95 0.71 15.61
C LYS A 110 -5.20 1.09 14.35
N GLY A 111 -3.91 1.45 14.44
CA GLY A 111 -3.10 1.86 13.28
C GLY A 111 -3.65 3.09 12.54
N ALA A 112 -2.82 3.71 11.72
CA ALA A 112 -3.35 4.52 10.63
C ALA A 112 -3.93 3.59 9.55
N LEU A 113 -5.16 3.87 9.07
CA LEU A 113 -5.74 3.12 7.97
C LEU A 113 -4.92 3.35 6.70
N MET A 114 -4.56 2.25 6.05
CA MET A 114 -3.72 2.24 4.87
C MET A 114 -4.31 1.38 3.77
N SER A 115 -4.09 1.84 2.54
CA SER A 115 -4.33 1.07 1.32
C SER A 115 -3.06 1.04 0.49
N GLY A 116 -2.91 0.00 -0.33
CA GLY A 116 -1.77 -0.15 -1.21
C GLY A 116 -2.09 -0.82 -2.53
N LEU A 117 -1.33 -0.42 -3.54
CA LEU A 117 -1.37 -0.93 -4.89
C LEU A 117 0.04 -1.28 -5.34
N ALA A 118 0.42 -2.54 -5.22
CA ALA A 118 1.64 -3.03 -5.85
C ALA A 118 1.41 -3.15 -7.36
N ILE A 119 2.32 -2.61 -8.16
CA ILE A 119 2.20 -2.60 -9.61
C ILE A 119 3.51 -2.93 -10.31
N ASP A 120 3.44 -3.92 -11.19
CA ASP A 120 4.48 -4.31 -12.14
C ASP A 120 3.93 -4.06 -13.53
N LEU A 121 4.30 -2.92 -14.13
CA LEU A 121 3.86 -2.53 -15.46
C LEU A 121 4.48 -3.39 -16.56
N GLU A 122 5.66 -3.97 -16.34
CA GLU A 122 6.34 -4.80 -17.33
C GLU A 122 5.61 -6.14 -17.51
N SER A 123 5.25 -6.78 -16.40
CA SER A 123 4.46 -8.02 -16.39
C SER A 123 2.95 -7.80 -16.42
N ARG A 124 2.49 -6.54 -16.36
CA ARG A 124 1.07 -6.15 -16.26
C ARG A 124 0.37 -6.82 -15.07
N LEU A 125 1.05 -6.84 -13.93
CA LEU A 125 0.55 -7.38 -12.68
C LEU A 125 0.22 -6.25 -11.71
N ARG A 126 -0.84 -6.47 -10.94
CA ARG A 126 -1.28 -5.56 -9.89
C ARG A 126 -1.91 -6.33 -8.76
N ALA A 127 -1.67 -5.89 -7.54
CA ALA A 127 -2.34 -6.37 -6.35
C ALA A 127 -2.79 -5.18 -5.51
N LYS A 128 -4.06 -5.21 -5.08
CA LYS A 128 -4.63 -4.25 -4.14
C LYS A 128 -4.64 -4.85 -2.76
N PHE A 129 -4.39 -4.03 -1.75
CA PHE A 129 -4.52 -4.44 -0.36
C PHE A 129 -4.89 -3.26 0.53
N SER A 130 -5.47 -3.57 1.68
CA SER A 130 -5.77 -2.60 2.73
C SER A 130 -5.54 -3.20 4.11
N GLY A 131 -5.42 -2.32 5.09
CA GLY A 131 -5.22 -2.68 6.48
C GLY A 131 -4.64 -1.52 7.26
N GLN A 132 -3.76 -1.80 8.22
CA GLN A 132 -3.35 -0.83 9.23
C GLN A 132 -1.83 -0.76 9.31
N MET A 133 -1.30 0.46 9.49
CA MET A 133 0.09 0.65 9.87
C MET A 133 0.34 0.03 11.25
N ILE A 134 1.40 -0.77 11.37
CA ILE A 134 1.89 -1.31 12.64
C ILE A 134 2.98 -0.41 13.20
N ALA A 135 3.95 -0.04 12.35
CA ALA A 135 5.06 0.81 12.73
C ALA A 135 5.68 1.48 11.50
N GLY A 136 6.41 2.56 11.71
CA GLY A 136 7.21 3.18 10.67
C GLY A 136 8.29 4.07 11.25
N ALA A 137 9.31 4.34 10.46
CA ALA A 137 10.45 5.15 10.84
C ALA A 137 11.04 5.86 9.63
N LEU A 138 11.62 7.02 9.88
CA LEU A 138 12.47 7.73 8.94
C LEU A 138 13.93 7.54 9.33
N GLN A 139 14.80 7.33 8.37
CA GLN A 139 16.25 7.45 8.57
C GLN A 139 16.76 8.76 7.99
N GLU A 140 17.94 9.17 8.46
CA GLU A 140 18.57 10.40 8.00
C GLU A 140 18.68 10.41 6.46
N PRO A 141 18.42 11.56 5.82
CA PRO A 141 18.67 11.71 4.40
C PRO A 141 20.15 11.46 4.11
N GLU A 142 20.46 10.83 2.98
CA GLU A 142 21.85 10.84 2.50
C GLU A 142 22.27 12.30 2.33
N LYS A 143 23.47 12.65 2.84
CA LYS A 143 24.00 14.02 2.84
C LYS A 143 23.81 14.65 1.46
N ASP A 144 23.24 15.86 1.44
CA ASP A 144 22.93 16.67 0.25
C ASP A 144 21.77 16.18 -0.66
N SER A 145 21.00 15.16 -0.26
CA SER A 145 19.79 14.74 -0.97
C SER A 145 18.50 15.18 -0.23
N GLY A 146 17.48 15.62 -0.98
CA GLY A 146 16.13 15.86 -0.45
C GLY A 146 15.35 14.58 -0.14
N ALA A 147 16.01 13.42 -0.21
CA ALA A 147 15.42 12.09 -0.08
C ALA A 147 15.70 11.50 1.31
N ALA A 148 14.70 10.88 1.92
CA ALA A 148 14.84 10.16 3.18
C ALA A 148 14.49 8.68 2.97
N GLU A 149 15.20 7.78 3.67
CA GLU A 149 14.81 6.37 3.68
C GLU A 149 13.68 6.18 4.68
N VAL A 150 12.52 5.73 4.19
CA VAL A 150 11.39 5.32 5.01
C VAL A 150 11.38 3.81 5.18
N GLN A 151 11.08 3.35 6.40
CA GLN A 151 10.70 1.97 6.68
C GLN A 151 9.28 1.97 7.23
N LEU A 152 8.42 1.12 6.69
CA LEU A 152 7.02 1.02 7.07
C LEU A 152 6.62 -0.44 7.19
N VAL A 153 5.87 -0.76 8.24
CA VAL A 153 5.29 -2.09 8.47
C VAL A 153 3.78 -1.97 8.50
N MET A 154 3.09 -2.79 7.72
CA MET A 154 1.63 -2.79 7.58
C MET A 154 1.07 -4.19 7.82
N LYS A 155 0.00 -4.26 8.62
CA LYS A 155 -0.85 -5.43 8.73
C LYS A 155 -1.90 -5.36 7.63
N ILE A 156 -1.92 -6.37 6.77
CA ILE A 156 -2.89 -6.54 5.71
C ILE A 156 -4.14 -7.20 6.28
N GLU A 157 -5.27 -6.55 6.09
CA GLU A 157 -6.58 -7.07 6.47
C GLU A 157 -7.32 -7.60 5.26
N THR A 158 -7.11 -6.98 4.10
CA THR A 158 -7.68 -7.47 2.85
C THR A 158 -6.71 -7.41 1.70
N SER A 159 -6.86 -8.34 0.75
CA SER A 159 -6.22 -8.24 -0.56
C SER A 159 -7.17 -8.59 -1.68
N LEU A 160 -6.98 -7.94 -2.82
CA LEU A 160 -7.75 -8.15 -4.03
C LEU A 160 -6.78 -8.35 -5.20
N GLY A 161 -6.99 -9.47 -5.89
CA GLY A 161 -6.11 -9.98 -6.94
C GLY A 161 -6.02 -9.10 -8.18
N ASN A 162 -5.30 -9.62 -9.18
CA ASN A 162 -5.00 -8.89 -10.40
C ASN A 162 -6.25 -8.68 -11.26
N CYS A 163 -6.37 -7.47 -11.78
CA CYS A 163 -7.23 -7.15 -12.90
C CYS A 163 -6.37 -6.35 -13.88
N PRO A 164 -5.70 -7.02 -14.85
CA PRO A 164 -4.67 -6.41 -15.70
C PRO A 164 -5.25 -5.53 -16.81
N LYS A 165 -6.58 -5.49 -16.93
CA LYS A 165 -7.30 -4.64 -17.87
C LYS A 165 -6.82 -3.20 -17.62
N TYR A 166 -6.37 -2.54 -18.68
CA TYR A 166 -5.86 -1.16 -18.69
C TYR A 166 -4.41 -0.93 -18.20
N LEU A 167 -3.60 -1.97 -17.93
CA LEU A 167 -2.16 -1.79 -17.72
C LEU A 167 -1.40 -1.83 -19.04
N ASN A 168 -0.80 -0.70 -19.42
CA ASN A 168 0.13 -0.61 -20.54
C ASN A 168 1.52 -1.06 -20.12
N ARG A 169 2.18 -1.86 -20.96
CA ARG A 169 3.53 -2.33 -20.69
C ARG A 169 4.52 -1.16 -20.73
N LYS A 170 5.23 -0.94 -19.63
CA LYS A 170 6.32 0.04 -19.52
C LYS A 170 7.45 -0.53 -18.69
N THR A 171 8.68 -0.27 -19.11
CA THR A 171 9.88 -0.51 -18.31
C THR A 171 10.05 0.68 -17.36
N ILE A 172 10.26 0.39 -16.08
CA ILE A 172 10.45 1.40 -15.03
C ILE A 172 11.91 1.38 -14.61
N HIS A 173 12.51 2.56 -14.54
CA HIS A 173 13.89 2.75 -14.09
C HIS A 173 13.89 3.51 -12.77
N PRO A 174 14.65 3.06 -11.76
CA PRO A 174 14.81 3.78 -10.50
C PRO A 174 15.36 5.19 -10.73
N ALA A 175 14.87 6.15 -9.96
CA ALA A 175 15.37 7.52 -9.92
C ALA A 175 15.35 8.03 -8.47
N LEU A 176 16.37 8.78 -8.09
CA LEU A 176 16.39 9.43 -6.78
C LEU A 176 15.43 10.64 -6.78
N PRO A 177 14.64 10.85 -5.72
CA PRO A 177 13.82 12.05 -5.58
C PRO A 177 14.68 13.32 -5.56
N ASN A 178 14.31 14.33 -6.36
CA ASN A 178 14.89 15.67 -6.32
C ASN A 178 13.75 16.71 -6.24
N PRO A 179 13.16 16.90 -5.04
CA PRO A 179 12.02 17.79 -4.83
C PRO A 179 12.33 19.27 -5.06
#